data_AF-A0A9W9X986-F1
#
_entry.id   AF-A0A9W9X986-F1
#
_cell.length_a   1.000
_cell.length_b   1.000
_cell.length_c   1.000
_cell.angle_alpha   90.00
_cell.angle_beta   90.00
_cell.angle_gamma   90.00
#
_symmetry.space_group_name_H-M   'P 1'
#
loop_
_entity.id
_entity.type
_entity.pdbx_description
1 polymer ?
#
loop_
_entity_poly.entity_id
_entity_poly.type
_entity_poly.pdbx_seq_one_letter_code
_entity_poly.pdbx_strand_id
1 'polypeptide(L)'
;MILTISLLLIVIWGKRQHTRSSSNEPAICRQIIAGVLRSTEKQQPNTLSPHQSKAIANRHLPIAFGIDNAFTRTDSVHASMFVEKVKPLINLSAEQWHSVSEFARVTTSHWIEHGFPGLDHSCGSSCHKEKQKPDCNRINVASLAQILSLKVVLWLMFDKKTQDQTCDENLLNLAQSINRVWISSKLKATENDIPRFEDDIPLQTSLVNIFGKHNHPEDNPLNLILPSFETMWRVMLRSFLEIRFGTGKEVPEWRETMIAFAKKPTKKQFDAGSRYPPSLSIPGPSMDDTRGGQSSPSANYIVRESLRLYAPTRHVHRAYQWNQGTGASHEMMSADIEGCHTMSDIWGSDADRFNPKRWFVFTPAQGDAFMPFGCPPFECPAKPTFGPRMVGVLVGSLLTAVGG
;
A
#
# COMPACT_ATOMS: atom_id res chain seq x y z
N MET A 1 -20.64 18.14 -27.96
CA MET A 1 -19.91 17.06 -27.25
C MET A 1 -18.88 17.61 -26.24
N ILE A 2 -19.18 18.72 -25.56
CA ILE A 2 -18.32 19.33 -24.51
C ILE A 2 -19.13 19.60 -23.22
N LEU A 3 -20.47 19.67 -23.31
CA LEU A 3 -21.36 19.83 -22.16
C LEU A 3 -21.62 18.55 -21.33
N THR A 4 -21.37 17.35 -21.87
CA THR A 4 -21.60 16.09 -21.14
C THR A 4 -20.47 15.71 -20.19
N ILE A 5 -19.26 16.24 -20.39
CA ILE A 5 -18.09 15.99 -19.53
C ILE A 5 -18.12 16.89 -18.28
N SER A 6 -18.72 18.08 -18.38
CA SER A 6 -18.82 19.02 -17.24
C SER A 6 -19.84 18.58 -16.18
N LEU A 7 -20.87 17.82 -16.56
CA LEU A 7 -21.86 17.28 -15.61
C LEU A 7 -21.35 16.08 -14.81
N LEU A 8 -20.37 15.32 -15.32
CA LEU A 8 -19.75 14.20 -14.60
C LEU A 8 -18.83 14.69 -13.47
N LEU A 9 -18.16 15.83 -13.64
CA LEU A 9 -17.33 16.43 -12.60
C LEU A 9 -18.15 17.08 -11.47
N ILE A 10 -19.36 17.59 -11.78
CA ILE A 10 -20.26 18.19 -10.78
C ILE A 10 -20.98 17.12 -9.95
N VAL A 11 -21.30 15.95 -10.53
CA VAL A 11 -21.89 14.82 -9.77
C VAL A 11 -20.89 14.17 -8.82
N ILE A 12 -19.58 14.23 -9.11
CA ILE A 12 -18.52 13.75 -8.20
C ILE A 12 -18.31 14.73 -7.02
N TRP A 13 -18.64 16.02 -7.18
CA TRP A 13 -18.54 17.01 -6.11
C TRP A 13 -19.84 17.17 -5.29
N GLY A 14 -21.00 16.78 -5.85
CA GLY A 14 -22.32 17.14 -5.35
C GLY A 14 -23.02 16.20 -4.35
N LYS A 15 -22.41 15.10 -3.89
CA LYS A 15 -23.07 14.20 -2.91
C LYS A 15 -22.26 14.07 -1.61
N ARG A 16 -22.08 15.20 -0.93
CA ARG A 16 -21.71 15.27 0.50
C ARG A 16 -22.98 15.30 1.34
N GLN A 17 -23.38 14.16 1.91
CA GLN A 17 -24.25 14.13 3.09
C GLN A 17 -23.75 13.10 4.11
N HIS A 18 -22.56 13.38 4.61
CA HIS A 18 -22.19 13.38 6.03
C HIS A 18 -21.12 14.48 6.11
N THR A 19 -21.12 15.32 7.15
CA THR A 19 -20.10 16.36 7.36
C THR A 19 -18.73 15.70 7.60
N ARG A 20 -18.08 15.25 6.52
CA ARG A 20 -16.71 14.73 6.57
C ARG A 20 -15.77 15.91 6.74
N SER A 21 -15.37 16.16 7.97
CA SER A 21 -14.26 17.06 8.27
C SER A 21 -12.94 16.30 8.06
N SER A 22 -12.03 16.91 7.31
CA SER A 22 -10.73 16.35 6.97
C SER A 22 -9.65 17.32 7.40
N SER A 23 -8.55 16.80 7.95
CA SER A 23 -7.39 17.58 8.34
C SER A 23 -6.12 16.96 7.77
N ASN A 24 -5.15 17.79 7.41
CA ASN A 24 -3.79 17.42 7.01
C ASN A 24 -2.73 17.94 8.01
N GLU A 25 -3.16 18.49 9.14
CA GLU A 25 -2.28 18.92 10.23
C GLU A 25 -1.76 17.69 10.98
N PRO A 26 -0.43 17.43 11.04
CA PRO A 26 0.10 16.18 11.59
C PRO A 26 -0.39 15.83 12.99
N ALA A 27 -0.49 16.83 13.88
CA ALA A 27 -0.96 16.63 15.24
C ALA A 27 -2.45 16.22 15.28
N ILE A 28 -3.28 16.85 14.45
CA ILE A 28 -4.71 16.55 14.34
C ILE A 28 -4.89 15.17 13.69
N CYS A 29 -4.16 14.88 12.61
CA CYS A 29 -4.18 13.58 11.94
C CYS A 29 -3.86 12.43 12.91
N ARG A 30 -2.85 12.58 13.77
CA ARG A 30 -2.50 11.58 14.80
C ARG A 30 -3.63 11.36 15.79
N GLN A 31 -4.28 12.43 16.26
CA GLN A 31 -5.44 12.33 17.13
C GLN A 31 -6.63 11.66 16.43
N ILE A 32 -6.86 11.99 15.15
CA ILE A 32 -7.89 11.34 14.33
C ILE A 32 -7.58 9.85 14.22
N ILE A 33 -6.38 9.44 13.82
CA ILE A 33 -5.99 8.02 13.68
C ILE A 33 -6.20 7.27 15.00
N ALA A 34 -5.81 7.88 16.13
CA ALA A 34 -5.96 7.31 17.45
C ALA A 34 -7.41 7.26 17.95
N GLY A 35 -8.35 7.99 17.32
CA GLY A 35 -9.76 8.03 17.74
C GLY A 35 -10.02 8.94 18.94
N VAL A 36 -9.09 9.84 19.27
CA VAL A 36 -9.08 10.63 20.52
C VAL A 36 -9.29 12.14 20.30
N LEU A 37 -9.60 12.57 19.07
CA LEU A 37 -9.88 13.97 18.77
C LEU A 37 -11.07 14.48 19.62
N ARG A 38 -10.89 15.67 20.21
CA ARG A 38 -11.93 16.36 20.98
C ARG A 38 -12.79 17.25 20.08
N SER A 39 -14.04 17.48 20.48
CA SER A 39 -14.91 18.43 19.78
C SER A 39 -14.32 19.85 19.85
N THR A 40 -14.43 20.62 18.77
CA THR A 40 -13.86 21.98 18.66
C THR A 40 -14.51 22.94 19.65
N GLU A 41 -15.83 22.92 19.76
CA GLU A 41 -16.61 23.89 20.56
C GLU A 41 -16.55 23.63 22.07
N LYS A 42 -16.73 22.36 22.47
CA LYS A 42 -16.93 21.99 23.89
C LYS A 42 -15.78 21.16 24.47
N GLN A 43 -14.75 20.87 23.67
CA GLN A 43 -13.58 20.06 24.07
C GLN A 43 -13.97 18.67 24.63
N GLN A 44 -15.13 18.17 24.21
CA GLN A 44 -15.67 16.89 24.68
C GLN A 44 -14.87 15.74 24.08
N PRO A 45 -14.54 14.70 24.86
CA PRO A 45 -13.89 13.51 24.34
C PRO A 45 -14.86 12.71 23.45
N ASN A 46 -14.28 11.90 22.56
CA ASN A 46 -15.04 10.88 21.85
C ASN A 46 -15.58 9.85 22.86
N THR A 47 -16.88 9.58 22.85
CA THR A 47 -17.50 8.57 23.72
C THR A 47 -17.32 7.15 23.17
N LEU A 48 -16.98 7.01 21.88
CA LEU A 48 -16.61 5.74 21.29
C LEU A 48 -15.19 5.35 21.71
N SER A 49 -14.97 4.06 21.96
CA SER A 49 -13.61 3.55 22.09
C SER A 49 -12.85 3.70 20.76
N PRO A 50 -11.51 3.79 20.77
CA PRO A 50 -10.71 3.83 19.55
C PRO A 50 -11.04 2.71 18.55
N HIS A 51 -11.36 1.50 19.04
CA HIS A 51 -11.70 0.35 18.21
C HIS A 51 -13.11 0.46 17.64
N GLN A 52 -14.10 0.91 18.41
CA GLN A 52 -15.45 1.20 17.91
C GLN A 52 -15.41 2.28 16.82
N SER A 53 -14.68 3.37 17.08
CA SER A 53 -14.47 4.48 16.13
C SER A 53 -13.90 4.00 14.79
N LYS A 54 -12.93 3.07 14.83
CA LYS A 54 -12.33 2.45 13.65
C LYS A 54 -13.30 1.49 12.94
N ALA A 55 -13.97 0.61 13.68
CA ALA A 55 -14.87 -0.40 13.14
C ALA A 55 -16.05 0.24 12.39
N ILE A 56 -16.69 1.26 12.97
CA ILE A 56 -17.79 2.00 12.34
C ILE A 56 -17.33 2.64 11.03
N ALA A 57 -16.14 3.25 11.01
CA ALA A 57 -15.56 3.84 9.80
C ALA A 57 -15.32 2.81 8.67
N ASN A 58 -15.05 1.56 9.03
CA ASN A 58 -14.72 0.47 8.12
C ASN A 58 -15.85 -0.54 7.91
N ARG A 59 -17.08 -0.22 8.34
CA ARG A 59 -18.27 -1.10 8.25
C ARG A 59 -18.60 -1.61 6.85
N HIS A 60 -18.09 -0.96 5.81
CA HIS A 60 -18.24 -1.38 4.43
C HIS A 60 -17.41 -2.63 4.07
N LEU A 61 -16.26 -2.84 4.75
CA LEU A 61 -15.38 -3.97 4.47
C LEU A 61 -16.00 -5.34 4.80
N PRO A 62 -16.60 -5.58 5.97
CA PRO A 62 -17.21 -6.88 6.27
C PRO A 62 -18.39 -7.16 5.34
N ILE A 63 -19.16 -6.14 4.95
CA ILE A 63 -20.27 -6.28 3.98
C ILE A 63 -19.73 -6.70 2.61
N ALA A 64 -18.70 -6.01 2.11
CA ALA A 64 -18.21 -6.22 0.75
C ALA A 64 -17.32 -7.44 0.57
N PHE A 65 -16.62 -7.86 1.62
CA PHE A 65 -15.62 -8.92 1.54
C PHE A 65 -15.92 -10.13 2.42
N GLY A 66 -16.96 -10.10 3.25
CA GLY A 66 -17.28 -11.21 4.16
C GLY A 66 -16.16 -11.49 5.16
N ILE A 67 -15.43 -10.46 5.56
CA ILE A 67 -14.25 -10.56 6.44
C ILE A 67 -14.62 -10.26 7.89
N ASP A 68 -13.86 -10.86 8.79
CA ASP A 68 -13.91 -10.58 10.22
C ASP A 68 -12.49 -10.51 10.77
N ASN A 69 -11.96 -9.29 10.89
CA ASN A 69 -10.57 -9.06 11.26
C ASN A 69 -10.39 -7.81 12.14
N ALA A 70 -9.13 -7.49 12.44
CA ALA A 70 -8.74 -6.36 13.27
C ALA A 70 -9.18 -4.97 12.73
N PHE A 71 -9.65 -4.86 11.47
CA PHE A 71 -10.20 -3.62 10.93
C PHE A 71 -11.68 -3.41 11.24
N THR A 72 -12.41 -4.50 11.47
CA THR A 72 -13.87 -4.52 11.52
C THR A 72 -14.41 -4.78 12.93
N ARG A 73 -13.61 -5.41 13.81
CA ARG A 73 -13.98 -5.66 15.21
C ARG A 73 -13.82 -4.45 16.12
N THR A 74 -14.68 -4.38 17.14
CA THR A 74 -14.77 -3.28 18.11
C THR A 74 -13.96 -3.50 19.38
N ASP A 75 -13.41 -4.69 19.60
CA ASP A 75 -12.63 -5.03 20.80
C ASP A 75 -11.12 -5.11 20.50
N SER A 76 -10.31 -4.79 21.52
CA SER A 76 -8.85 -4.76 21.41
C SER A 76 -8.20 -6.14 21.49
N VAL A 77 -8.90 -7.15 22.00
CA VAL A 77 -8.36 -8.50 22.20
C VAL A 77 -8.14 -9.16 20.85
N HIS A 78 -9.14 -9.15 19.96
CA HIS A 78 -9.00 -9.73 18.62
C HIS A 78 -7.99 -8.99 17.75
N ALA A 79 -7.93 -7.66 17.86
CA ALA A 79 -6.91 -6.87 17.17
C ALA A 79 -5.50 -7.31 17.60
N SER A 80 -5.30 -7.54 18.90
CA SER A 80 -4.03 -8.03 19.44
C SER A 80 -3.73 -9.46 18.97
N MET A 81 -4.72 -10.37 19.02
CA MET A 81 -4.56 -11.75 18.53
C MET A 81 -4.19 -11.80 17.05
N PHE A 82 -4.79 -10.94 16.21
CA PHE A 82 -4.42 -10.85 14.80
C PHE A 82 -2.97 -10.40 14.62
N VAL A 83 -2.53 -9.39 15.37
CA VAL A 83 -1.14 -8.93 15.34
C VAL A 83 -0.18 -10.04 15.78
N GLU A 84 -0.49 -10.77 16.86
CA GLU A 84 0.32 -11.91 17.31
C GLU A 84 0.37 -13.05 16.27
N LYS A 85 -0.72 -13.30 15.54
CA LYS A 85 -0.76 -14.26 14.43
C LYS A 85 0.13 -13.84 13.25
N VAL A 86 0.14 -12.55 12.91
CA VAL A 86 0.86 -12.03 11.73
C VAL A 86 2.35 -11.78 12.00
N LYS A 87 2.72 -11.37 13.21
CA LYS A 87 4.12 -11.11 13.61
C LYS A 87 5.14 -12.18 13.17
N PRO A 88 4.93 -13.49 13.43
CA PRO A 88 5.90 -14.52 13.01
C PRO A 88 6.01 -14.63 11.49
N LEU A 89 4.96 -14.31 10.73
CA LEU A 89 4.94 -14.40 9.26
C LEU A 89 5.74 -13.28 8.59
N ILE A 90 5.91 -12.14 9.26
CA ILE A 90 6.65 -10.98 8.73
C ILE A 90 8.06 -10.82 9.32
N ASN A 91 8.39 -11.58 10.36
CA ASN A 91 9.70 -11.61 10.99
C ASN A 91 10.63 -12.61 10.29
N LEU A 92 11.04 -12.26 9.06
CA LEU A 92 11.83 -13.15 8.21
C LEU A 92 13.31 -13.21 8.62
N SER A 93 13.86 -14.43 8.63
CA SER A 93 15.30 -14.70 8.72
C SER A 93 16.06 -14.18 7.50
N ALA A 94 17.39 -14.09 7.57
CA ALA A 94 18.21 -13.67 6.44
C ALA A 94 18.04 -14.59 5.22
N GLU A 95 17.90 -15.89 5.44
CA GLU A 95 17.63 -16.88 4.40
C GLU A 95 16.24 -16.67 3.79
N GLN A 96 15.20 -16.51 4.61
CA GLN A 96 13.84 -16.25 4.12
C GLN A 96 13.76 -14.95 3.30
N TRP A 97 14.49 -13.90 3.71
CA TRP A 97 14.62 -12.67 2.92
C TRP A 97 15.27 -12.92 1.55
N HIS A 98 16.29 -13.77 1.49
CA HIS A 98 16.92 -14.14 0.23
C HIS A 98 15.96 -14.94 -0.65
N SER A 99 15.29 -15.96 -0.09
CA SER A 99 14.35 -16.82 -0.79
C SER A 99 13.16 -16.06 -1.37
N VAL A 100 12.54 -15.15 -0.60
CA VAL A 100 11.40 -14.35 -1.10
C VAL A 100 11.82 -13.37 -2.19
N SER A 101 13.03 -12.81 -2.08
CA SER A 101 13.56 -11.89 -3.08
C SER A 101 13.91 -12.60 -4.37
N GLU A 102 14.54 -13.78 -4.27
CA GLU A 102 14.85 -14.62 -5.43
C GLU A 102 13.58 -15.11 -6.11
N PHE A 103 12.60 -15.58 -5.33
CA PHE A 103 11.27 -15.94 -5.83
C PHE A 103 10.62 -14.79 -6.62
N ALA A 104 10.62 -13.58 -6.07
CA ALA A 104 10.06 -12.40 -6.75
C ALA A 104 10.82 -12.09 -8.06
N ARG A 105 12.16 -12.10 -8.03
CA ARG A 105 13.01 -11.85 -9.21
C ARG A 105 12.77 -12.87 -10.31
N VAL A 106 12.90 -14.16 -10.00
CA VAL A 106 12.72 -15.27 -10.96
C VAL A 106 11.32 -15.23 -11.56
N THR A 107 10.28 -15.04 -10.73
CA THR A 107 8.89 -14.94 -11.21
C THR A 107 8.73 -13.80 -12.22
N THR A 108 9.26 -12.61 -11.90
CA THR A 108 9.14 -11.46 -12.81
C THR A 108 9.92 -11.64 -14.09
N SER A 109 11.16 -12.16 -14.04
CA SER A 109 11.96 -12.46 -15.23
C SER A 109 11.27 -13.48 -16.12
N HIS A 110 10.72 -14.54 -15.52
CA HIS A 110 9.99 -15.56 -16.26
C HIS A 110 8.83 -14.97 -17.07
N TRP A 111 8.02 -14.07 -16.47
CA TRP A 111 6.93 -13.41 -17.18
C TRP A 111 7.38 -12.49 -18.32
N ILE A 112 8.53 -11.82 -18.17
CA ILE A 112 9.06 -10.97 -19.24
C ILE A 112 9.59 -11.83 -20.40
N GLU A 113 10.23 -12.95 -20.10
CA GLU A 113 10.86 -13.84 -21.09
C GLU A 113 9.87 -14.76 -21.81
N HIS A 114 8.88 -15.30 -21.08
CA HIS A 114 8.00 -16.36 -21.56
C HIS A 114 6.55 -15.90 -21.77
N GLY A 115 6.24 -14.63 -21.46
CA GLY A 115 4.91 -14.06 -21.59
C GLY A 115 4.18 -13.91 -20.25
N PHE A 116 3.30 -12.91 -20.18
CA PHE A 116 2.52 -12.62 -18.98
C PHE A 116 1.13 -13.27 -19.06
N PRO A 117 0.64 -13.93 -17.98
CA PRO A 117 -0.66 -14.61 -17.94
C PRO A 117 -1.85 -13.73 -18.34
N GLY A 118 -2.83 -14.32 -19.05
CA GLY A 118 -4.11 -13.67 -19.39
C GLY A 118 -4.10 -12.68 -20.56
N LEU A 119 -3.05 -12.68 -21.40
CA LEU A 119 -2.94 -11.80 -22.58
C LEU A 119 -3.63 -12.33 -23.86
N ASP A 120 -4.10 -13.59 -23.87
CA ASP A 120 -4.51 -14.28 -25.10
C ASP A 120 -5.97 -14.04 -25.56
N HIS A 121 -6.70 -13.10 -24.95
CA HIS A 121 -8.14 -12.92 -25.24
C HIS A 121 -8.59 -11.50 -25.66
N SER A 122 -7.67 -10.59 -26.06
CA SER A 122 -8.07 -9.25 -26.54
C SER A 122 -7.46 -8.81 -27.87
N CYS A 123 -7.00 -9.74 -28.70
CA CYS A 123 -6.89 -9.50 -30.14
C CYS A 123 -8.17 -10.02 -30.81
N GLY A 124 -9.14 -9.11 -30.97
CA GLY A 124 -10.41 -9.40 -31.61
C GLY A 124 -10.23 -10.03 -32.99
N SER A 125 -11.11 -10.99 -33.28
CA SER A 125 -11.35 -11.52 -34.61
C SER A 125 -11.55 -10.38 -35.61
N SER A 126 -10.50 -10.13 -36.41
CA SER A 126 -10.63 -9.46 -37.69
C SER A 126 -10.07 -10.40 -38.73
N CYS A 127 -10.98 -10.96 -39.52
CA CYS A 127 -10.72 -11.88 -40.61
C CYS A 127 -10.05 -11.13 -41.78
N HIS A 128 -8.79 -10.74 -41.66
CA HIS A 128 -7.98 -10.40 -42.83
C HIS A 128 -6.57 -10.98 -42.68
N LYS A 129 -6.30 -11.95 -43.56
CA LYS A 129 -4.99 -12.55 -43.78
C LYS A 129 -4.02 -11.49 -44.31
N GLU A 130 -3.25 -10.88 -43.42
CA GLU A 130 -1.93 -10.36 -43.76
C GLU A 130 -0.97 -10.70 -42.62
N LYS A 131 0.16 -11.32 -42.98
CA LYS A 131 1.25 -11.73 -42.09
C LYS A 131 1.92 -10.48 -41.52
N GLN A 132 1.35 -9.89 -40.48
CA GLN A 132 2.08 -9.01 -39.57
C GLN A 132 2.39 -9.82 -38.30
N LYS A 133 3.68 -9.89 -37.97
CA LYS A 133 4.17 -10.47 -36.72
C LYS A 133 3.40 -9.79 -35.58
N PRO A 134 2.72 -10.51 -34.69
CA PRO A 134 1.94 -9.87 -33.64
C PRO A 134 2.91 -9.06 -32.78
N ASP A 135 2.71 -7.75 -32.73
CA ASP A 135 3.43 -6.84 -31.83
C ASP A 135 2.87 -7.06 -30.40
N CYS A 136 3.07 -8.27 -29.86
CA CYS A 136 2.36 -8.80 -28.69
C CYS A 136 3.14 -8.64 -27.36
N ASN A 137 4.18 -7.83 -27.29
CA ASN A 137 4.97 -7.64 -26.06
C ASN A 137 4.44 -6.51 -25.15
N ARG A 138 3.14 -6.23 -25.18
CA ARG A 138 2.54 -5.22 -24.27
C ARG A 138 2.14 -5.87 -22.95
N ILE A 139 2.88 -5.58 -21.89
CA ILE A 139 2.59 -6.08 -20.55
C ILE A 139 1.81 -5.03 -19.77
N ASN A 140 0.67 -5.43 -19.19
CA ASN A 140 -0.03 -4.59 -18.23
C ASN A 140 0.74 -4.59 -16.90
N VAL A 141 1.52 -3.54 -16.67
CA VAL A 141 2.36 -3.36 -15.47
C VAL A 141 1.53 -3.40 -14.18
N ALA A 142 0.27 -2.93 -14.20
CA ALA A 142 -0.59 -2.99 -13.03
C ALA A 142 -1.00 -4.44 -12.71
N SER A 143 -1.36 -5.24 -13.72
CA SER A 143 -1.62 -6.67 -13.53
C SER A 143 -0.39 -7.39 -13.00
N LEU A 144 0.78 -7.10 -13.54
CA LEU A 144 2.04 -7.68 -13.09
C LEU A 144 2.33 -7.32 -11.64
N ALA A 145 2.13 -6.06 -11.27
CA ALA A 145 2.28 -5.59 -9.91
C ALA A 145 1.32 -6.30 -8.93
N GLN A 146 0.07 -6.49 -9.36
CA GLN A 146 -0.94 -7.20 -8.61
C GLN A 146 -0.57 -8.67 -8.39
N ILE A 147 -0.29 -9.44 -9.44
CA ILE A 147 0.01 -10.86 -9.30
C ILE A 147 1.30 -11.06 -8.48
N LEU A 148 2.35 -10.27 -8.71
CA LEU A 148 3.60 -10.40 -7.95
C LEU A 148 3.37 -10.19 -6.45
N SER A 149 2.65 -9.14 -6.09
CA SER A 149 2.34 -8.83 -4.70
C SER A 149 1.51 -9.94 -4.07
N LEU A 150 0.50 -10.45 -4.78
CA LEU A 150 -0.34 -11.53 -4.29
C LEU A 150 0.43 -12.84 -4.14
N LYS A 151 1.30 -13.18 -5.11
CA LYS A 151 2.20 -14.33 -5.03
C LYS A 151 3.12 -14.28 -3.82
N VAL A 152 3.68 -13.12 -3.51
CA VAL A 152 4.52 -12.96 -2.32
C VAL A 152 3.70 -12.98 -1.02
N VAL A 153 2.44 -12.53 -1.04
CA VAL A 153 1.54 -12.71 0.12
C VAL A 153 1.23 -14.18 0.35
N LEU A 154 0.90 -14.94 -0.70
CA LEU A 154 0.75 -16.40 -0.64
C LEU A 154 2.04 -17.06 -0.16
N TRP A 155 3.17 -16.57 -0.69
CA TRP A 155 4.56 -16.66 -0.23
C TRP A 155 4.71 -16.97 1.26
N LEU A 156 4.23 -15.97 1.99
CA LEU A 156 4.55 -15.70 3.38
C LEU A 156 3.45 -16.14 4.34
N MET A 157 2.20 -16.01 3.90
CA MET A 157 1.03 -16.07 4.78
C MET A 157 0.25 -17.37 4.65
N PHE A 158 0.53 -18.17 3.61
CA PHE A 158 -0.20 -19.39 3.28
C PHE A 158 0.76 -20.56 3.03
N ASP A 159 0.23 -21.78 3.07
CA ASP A 159 1.06 -22.97 2.93
C ASP A 159 1.63 -23.15 1.51
N LYS A 160 2.67 -23.98 1.40
CA LYS A 160 3.35 -24.28 0.14
C LYS A 160 2.41 -24.93 -0.89
N LYS A 161 1.43 -25.72 -0.43
CA LYS A 161 0.47 -26.39 -1.31
C LYS A 161 -0.37 -25.36 -2.07
N THR A 162 -0.84 -24.32 -1.38
CA THR A 162 -1.59 -23.21 -1.98
C THR A 162 -0.74 -22.51 -3.06
N GLN A 163 0.57 -22.36 -2.82
CA GLN A 163 1.48 -21.74 -3.79
C GLN A 163 1.69 -22.61 -5.03
N ASP A 164 2.01 -23.90 -4.85
CA ASP A 164 2.37 -24.80 -5.94
C ASP A 164 1.18 -25.14 -6.86
N GLN A 165 -0.05 -25.09 -6.34
CA GLN A 165 -1.27 -25.46 -7.08
C GLN A 165 -1.95 -24.28 -7.77
N THR A 166 -1.59 -23.05 -7.43
CA THR A 166 -2.31 -21.89 -7.96
C THR A 166 -1.69 -21.40 -9.27
N CYS A 167 -2.46 -21.47 -10.36
CA CYS A 167 -2.07 -20.87 -11.63
C CYS A 167 -2.23 -19.34 -11.61
N ASP A 168 -1.42 -18.65 -12.41
CA ASP A 168 -1.35 -17.19 -12.38
C ASP A 168 -2.63 -16.50 -12.86
N GLU A 169 -3.40 -17.15 -13.74
CA GLU A 169 -4.70 -16.63 -14.20
C GLU A 169 -5.71 -16.54 -13.06
N ASN A 170 -5.77 -17.56 -12.19
CA ASN A 170 -6.63 -17.54 -11.01
C ASN A 170 -6.20 -16.41 -10.04
N LEU A 171 -4.90 -16.19 -9.87
CA LEU A 171 -4.38 -15.08 -9.05
C LEU A 171 -4.74 -13.72 -9.64
N LEU A 172 -4.64 -13.57 -10.96
CA LEU A 172 -5.01 -12.34 -11.64
C LEU A 172 -6.50 -12.04 -11.45
N ASN A 173 -7.36 -13.04 -11.64
CA ASN A 173 -8.80 -12.93 -11.45
C ASN A 173 -9.15 -12.55 -10.00
N LEU A 174 -8.48 -13.15 -9.02
CA LEU A 174 -8.64 -12.79 -7.61
C LEU A 174 -8.21 -11.34 -7.36
N ALA A 175 -7.02 -10.96 -7.80
CA ALA A 175 -6.49 -9.61 -7.60
C ALA A 175 -7.37 -8.53 -8.23
N GLN A 176 -7.87 -8.77 -9.44
CA GLN A 176 -8.77 -7.87 -10.14
C GLN A 176 -10.14 -7.77 -9.44
N SER A 177 -10.66 -8.91 -8.97
CA SER A 177 -11.91 -8.95 -8.20
C SER A 177 -11.79 -8.17 -6.89
N ILE A 178 -10.71 -8.37 -6.13
CA ILE A 178 -10.44 -7.63 -4.90
C ILE A 178 -10.39 -6.12 -5.20
N ASN A 179 -9.61 -5.69 -6.20
CA ASN A 179 -9.51 -4.28 -6.55
C ASN A 179 -10.86 -3.68 -6.99
N ARG A 180 -11.67 -4.42 -7.76
CA ARG A 180 -13.02 -4.00 -8.16
C ARG A 180 -13.91 -3.77 -6.95
N VAL A 181 -13.98 -4.73 -6.03
CA VAL A 181 -14.80 -4.66 -4.81
C VAL A 181 -14.29 -3.55 -3.86
N TRP A 182 -12.97 -3.36 -3.78
CA TRP A 182 -12.34 -2.32 -2.98
C TRP A 182 -12.74 -0.91 -3.43
N ILE A 183 -12.77 -0.68 -4.75
CA ILE A 183 -13.20 0.60 -5.32
C ILE A 183 -14.71 0.77 -5.15
N SER A 184 -15.50 -0.24 -5.52
CA SER A 184 -16.96 -0.14 -5.51
C SER A 184 -17.53 0.05 -4.11
N SER A 185 -16.96 -0.58 -3.07
CA SER A 185 -17.40 -0.45 -1.67
C SER A 185 -17.17 0.94 -1.07
N LYS A 186 -16.30 1.77 -1.67
CA LYS A 186 -15.98 3.14 -1.19
C LYS A 186 -16.79 4.24 -1.86
N LEU A 187 -17.33 3.99 -3.06
CA LEU A 187 -18.00 5.01 -3.89
C LEU A 187 -19.50 5.17 -3.58
N LYS A 188 -20.01 4.54 -2.52
CA LYS A 188 -21.45 4.39 -2.29
C LYS A 188 -22.00 5.39 -1.28
N ALA A 189 -23.24 5.84 -1.54
CA ALA A 189 -23.90 6.88 -0.78
C ALA A 189 -24.44 6.36 0.56
N THR A 190 -24.98 5.13 0.58
CA THR A 190 -25.52 4.48 1.77
C THR A 190 -24.99 3.07 1.94
N GLU A 191 -25.19 2.47 3.13
CA GLU A 191 -24.82 1.07 3.38
C GLU A 191 -25.58 0.09 2.49
N ASN A 192 -26.83 0.38 2.17
CA ASN A 192 -27.67 -0.47 1.33
C ASN A 192 -27.15 -0.56 -0.12
N ASP A 193 -26.26 0.36 -0.51
CA ASP A 193 -25.66 0.38 -1.84
C ASP A 193 -24.32 -0.37 -1.91
N ILE A 194 -23.80 -0.86 -0.77
CA ILE A 194 -22.53 -1.59 -0.70
C ILE A 194 -22.77 -3.00 -1.26
N PRO A 195 -22.00 -3.43 -2.28
CA PRO A 195 -22.11 -4.80 -2.80
C PRO A 195 -21.85 -5.78 -1.66
N ARG A 196 -22.72 -6.79 -1.51
CA ARG A 196 -22.55 -7.81 -0.48
C ARG A 196 -21.61 -8.89 -1.00
N PHE A 197 -20.78 -9.42 -0.12
CA PHE A 197 -19.87 -10.52 -0.45
C PHE A 197 -20.62 -11.74 -0.99
N GLU A 198 -21.75 -12.07 -0.35
CA GLU A 198 -22.64 -13.18 -0.76
C GLU A 198 -23.14 -13.07 -2.20
N ASP A 199 -23.24 -11.85 -2.73
CA ASP A 199 -23.75 -11.57 -4.08
C ASP A 199 -22.62 -11.46 -5.13
N ASP A 200 -21.36 -11.36 -4.70
CA ASP A 200 -20.20 -11.20 -5.58
C ASP A 200 -19.63 -12.56 -6.04
N ILE A 201 -20.32 -13.16 -7.01
CA ILE A 201 -19.94 -14.46 -7.59
C ILE A 201 -18.48 -14.46 -8.10
N PRO A 202 -17.98 -13.45 -8.85
CA PRO A 202 -16.61 -13.48 -9.36
C PRO A 202 -15.54 -13.54 -8.25
N LEU A 203 -15.73 -12.77 -7.16
CA LEU A 203 -14.81 -12.81 -6.02
C LEU A 203 -14.88 -14.17 -5.32
N GLN A 204 -16.07 -14.68 -5.05
CA GLN A 204 -16.24 -15.98 -4.40
C GLN A 204 -15.66 -17.13 -5.23
N THR A 205 -15.91 -17.17 -6.54
CA THR A 205 -15.33 -18.18 -7.44
C THR A 205 -13.81 -18.11 -7.42
N SER A 206 -13.23 -16.91 -7.48
CA SER A 206 -11.77 -16.74 -7.44
C SER A 206 -11.17 -17.25 -6.11
N LEU A 207 -11.86 -17.02 -4.98
CA LEU A 207 -11.43 -17.52 -3.68
C LEU A 207 -11.51 -19.05 -3.59
N VAL A 208 -12.63 -19.64 -4.04
CA VAL A 208 -12.83 -21.10 -4.00
C VAL A 208 -11.82 -21.82 -4.88
N ASN A 209 -11.47 -21.26 -6.05
CA ASN A 209 -10.48 -21.84 -6.95
C ASN A 209 -9.08 -21.92 -6.33
N ILE A 210 -8.74 -21.05 -5.38
CA ILE A 210 -7.40 -20.95 -4.79
C ILE A 210 -7.35 -21.64 -3.42
N PHE A 211 -8.35 -21.39 -2.57
CA PHE A 211 -8.34 -21.78 -1.15
C PHE A 211 -9.38 -22.85 -0.81
N GLY A 212 -10.24 -23.23 -1.75
CA GLY A 212 -11.40 -24.06 -1.47
C GLY A 212 -12.52 -23.31 -0.73
N LYS A 213 -13.52 -24.06 -0.28
CA LYS A 213 -14.67 -23.49 0.46
C LYS A 213 -14.28 -23.16 1.89
N HIS A 214 -14.69 -21.99 2.36
CA HIS A 214 -14.63 -21.56 3.74
C HIS A 214 -16.05 -21.17 4.17
N ASN A 215 -16.47 -21.63 5.34
CA ASN A 215 -17.87 -21.48 5.80
C ASN A 215 -18.06 -20.34 6.79
N HIS A 216 -16.96 -19.82 7.35
CA HIS A 216 -16.99 -18.83 8.41
C HIS A 216 -16.18 -17.57 8.05
N PRO A 217 -16.66 -16.36 8.41
CA PRO A 217 -15.96 -15.11 8.12
C PRO A 217 -14.53 -15.03 8.69
N GLU A 218 -14.27 -15.67 9.83
CA GLU A 218 -12.94 -15.75 10.46
C GLU A 218 -11.93 -16.58 9.65
N ASP A 219 -12.42 -17.57 8.91
CA ASP A 219 -11.62 -18.46 8.05
C ASP A 219 -11.40 -17.86 6.65
N ASN A 220 -12.07 -16.76 6.33
CA ASN A 220 -11.96 -16.11 5.03
C ASN A 220 -10.50 -15.68 4.77
N PRO A 221 -9.83 -16.18 3.72
CA PRO A 221 -8.43 -15.85 3.43
C PRO A 221 -8.22 -14.35 3.14
N LEU A 222 -9.29 -13.62 2.79
CA LEU A 222 -9.25 -12.16 2.66
C LEU A 222 -8.88 -11.43 3.96
N ASN A 223 -9.05 -12.06 5.13
CA ASN A 223 -8.60 -11.51 6.41
C ASN A 223 -7.09 -11.23 6.43
N LEU A 224 -6.29 -12.04 5.74
CA LEU A 224 -4.83 -11.86 5.60
C LEU A 224 -4.46 -11.18 4.29
N ILE A 225 -5.17 -11.49 3.19
CA ILE A 225 -4.84 -10.96 1.87
C ILE A 225 -5.07 -9.45 1.82
N LEU A 226 -6.25 -8.94 2.19
CA LEU A 226 -6.57 -7.52 2.07
C LEU A 226 -5.52 -6.60 2.70
N PRO A 227 -5.15 -6.76 3.99
CA PRO A 227 -4.13 -5.89 4.60
C PRO A 227 -2.75 -6.01 3.96
N SER A 228 -2.38 -7.20 3.48
CA SER A 228 -1.01 -7.49 3.02
C SER A 228 -0.81 -7.18 1.53
N PHE A 229 -1.89 -7.30 0.74
CA PHE A 229 -1.87 -7.18 -0.72
C PHE A 229 -2.27 -5.78 -1.18
N GLU A 230 -3.46 -5.28 -0.81
CA GLU A 230 -4.10 -4.11 -1.45
C GLU A 230 -3.26 -2.84 -1.36
N THR A 231 -2.59 -2.64 -0.23
CA THR A 231 -1.74 -1.47 -0.01
C THR A 231 -0.35 -1.65 -0.64
N MET A 232 0.20 -2.87 -0.60
CA MET A 232 1.54 -3.20 -1.10
C MET A 232 1.65 -3.04 -2.62
N TRP A 233 0.70 -3.58 -3.39
CA TRP A 233 0.81 -3.57 -4.86
C TRP A 233 0.75 -2.14 -5.42
N ARG A 234 -0.02 -1.25 -4.77
CA ARG A 234 -0.18 0.15 -5.20
C ARG A 234 1.10 0.95 -4.99
N VAL A 235 1.72 0.87 -3.80
CA VAL A 235 2.97 1.58 -3.53
C VAL A 235 4.11 1.02 -4.37
N MET A 236 4.17 -0.29 -4.55
CA MET A 236 5.15 -0.92 -5.43
C MET A 236 4.99 -0.44 -6.88
N LEU A 237 3.78 -0.48 -7.43
CA LEU A 237 3.50 -0.01 -8.80
C LEU A 237 3.91 1.46 -8.98
N ARG A 238 3.47 2.34 -8.08
CA ARG A 238 3.80 3.77 -8.15
C ARG A 238 5.30 4.01 -8.05
N SER A 239 5.98 3.33 -7.12
CA SER A 239 7.44 3.42 -6.95
C SER A 239 8.18 2.95 -8.19
N PHE A 240 7.77 1.82 -8.76
CA PHE A 240 8.36 1.30 -9.98
C PHE A 240 8.22 2.30 -11.13
N LEU A 241 7.03 2.85 -11.33
CA LEU A 241 6.78 3.85 -12.37
C LEU A 241 7.62 5.11 -12.16
N GLU A 242 7.71 5.59 -10.93
CA GLU A 242 8.48 6.81 -10.61
C GLU A 242 9.98 6.62 -10.85
N ILE A 243 10.54 5.49 -10.41
CA ILE A 243 11.97 5.19 -10.55
C ILE A 243 12.32 4.86 -12.00
N ARG A 244 11.46 4.13 -12.73
CA ARG A 244 11.77 3.68 -14.09
C ARG A 244 11.46 4.72 -15.16
N PHE A 245 10.34 5.44 -15.01
CA PHE A 245 9.75 6.26 -16.06
C PHE A 245 9.51 7.72 -15.66
N GLY A 246 9.41 8.01 -14.35
CA GLY A 246 9.28 9.35 -13.79
C GLY A 246 10.63 10.01 -13.53
N THR A 247 10.79 10.62 -12.35
CA THR A 247 12.02 11.34 -11.95
C THR A 247 13.26 10.45 -12.02
N GLY A 248 13.14 9.16 -11.70
CA GLY A 248 14.29 8.24 -11.72
C GLY A 248 14.85 7.96 -13.12
N LYS A 249 14.14 8.33 -14.20
CA LYS A 249 14.68 8.27 -15.56
C LYS A 249 15.91 9.17 -15.73
N GLU A 250 15.97 10.28 -14.99
CA GLU A 250 17.09 11.24 -15.02
C GLU A 250 18.22 10.84 -14.04
N VAL A 251 17.99 9.84 -13.18
CA VAL A 251 18.91 9.42 -12.11
C VAL A 251 19.03 7.89 -12.09
N PRO A 252 19.74 7.29 -13.06
CA PRO A 252 19.81 5.83 -13.24
C PRO A 252 20.37 5.10 -12.00
N GLU A 253 21.16 5.76 -11.16
CA GLU A 253 21.73 5.22 -9.93
C GLU A 253 20.66 4.76 -8.94
N TRP A 254 19.46 5.35 -8.97
CA TRP A 254 18.34 4.90 -8.13
C TRP A 254 17.86 3.50 -8.54
N ARG A 255 17.81 3.24 -9.86
CA ARG A 255 17.46 1.92 -10.38
C ARG A 255 18.50 0.89 -9.97
N GLU A 256 19.79 1.20 -10.14
CA GLU A 256 20.89 0.32 -9.76
C GLU A 256 20.88 0.00 -8.26
N THR A 257 20.62 1.00 -7.42
CA THR A 257 20.52 0.85 -5.96
C THR A 257 19.41 -0.13 -5.56
N MET A 258 18.23 -0.01 -6.18
CA MET A 258 17.09 -0.88 -5.91
C MET A 258 17.31 -2.30 -6.43
N ILE A 259 17.92 -2.46 -7.62
CA ILE A 259 18.30 -3.77 -8.17
C ILE A 259 19.33 -4.45 -7.26
N ALA A 260 20.35 -3.72 -6.81
CA ALA A 260 21.38 -4.24 -5.91
C ALA A 260 20.77 -4.70 -4.58
N PHE A 261 19.80 -3.94 -4.05
CA PHE A 261 19.06 -4.34 -2.85
C PHE A 261 18.25 -5.62 -3.07
N ALA A 262 17.50 -5.76 -4.17
CA ALA A 262 16.77 -6.99 -4.47
C ALA A 262 17.70 -8.21 -4.67
N LYS A 263 18.92 -8.03 -5.20
CA LYS A 263 19.91 -9.12 -5.30
C LYS A 263 20.43 -9.55 -3.93
N LYS A 264 20.61 -8.61 -3.00
CA LYS A 264 21.14 -8.85 -1.65
C LYS A 264 20.26 -8.17 -0.60
N PRO A 265 19.10 -8.74 -0.26
CA PRO A 265 18.05 -8.07 0.52
C PRO A 265 18.36 -8.03 2.02
N THR A 266 19.55 -7.54 2.40
CA THR A 266 20.02 -7.43 3.78
C THR A 266 19.76 -6.02 4.33
N LYS A 267 19.67 -5.87 5.66
CA LYS A 267 19.59 -4.54 6.29
C LYS A 267 20.76 -3.64 5.88
N LYS A 268 21.98 -4.19 5.87
CA LYS A 268 23.18 -3.45 5.46
C LYS A 268 23.07 -2.92 4.02
N GLN A 269 22.54 -3.70 3.09
CA GLN A 269 22.33 -3.26 1.71
C GLN A 269 21.20 -2.24 1.59
N PHE A 270 20.12 -2.42 2.36
CA PHE A 270 18.99 -1.49 2.39
C PHE A 270 19.42 -0.08 2.83
N ASP A 271 20.28 -0.03 3.85
CA ASP A 271 20.82 1.20 4.42
C ASP A 271 22.12 1.66 3.74
N ALA A 272 22.64 0.94 2.75
CA ALA A 272 23.89 1.30 2.07
C ALA A 272 23.76 2.65 1.37
N GLY A 273 24.66 3.59 1.67
CA GLY A 273 24.57 4.99 1.22
C GLY A 273 23.94 5.95 2.24
N SER A 274 23.37 5.43 3.34
CA SER A 274 22.93 6.23 4.49
C SER A 274 24.15 6.67 5.31
N ARG A 275 24.67 7.88 5.09
CA ARG A 275 25.57 8.51 6.08
C ARG A 275 24.73 9.01 7.26
N TYR A 276 24.50 8.15 8.26
CA TYR A 276 24.40 8.61 9.64
C TYR A 276 25.70 8.19 10.34
N PRO A 277 26.37 9.09 11.09
CA PRO A 277 27.53 8.69 11.87
C PRO A 277 27.06 7.77 13.00
N PRO A 278 27.73 6.63 13.24
CA PRO A 278 27.63 5.98 14.54
C PRO A 278 28.22 6.97 15.56
N SER A 279 27.42 7.38 16.54
CA SER A 279 27.82 7.97 17.84
C SER A 279 29.12 8.81 17.88
N LEU A 280 28.99 10.13 18.11
CA LEU A 280 29.99 11.00 18.79
C LEU A 280 31.44 10.47 18.79
N SER A 281 32.11 10.55 17.64
CA SER A 281 33.57 10.45 17.60
C SER A 281 34.11 11.55 16.70
N ILE A 282 34.91 12.41 17.33
CA ILE A 282 35.52 13.65 16.85
C ILE A 282 36.24 13.42 15.50
N PRO A 283 36.00 14.24 14.46
CA PRO A 283 36.82 14.19 13.26
C PRO A 283 38.12 14.97 13.49
N GLY A 284 39.25 14.30 13.32
CA GLY A 284 40.53 14.97 13.08
C GLY A 284 40.54 15.65 11.70
N PRO A 285 41.41 16.65 11.47
CA PRO A 285 41.42 17.41 10.23
C PRO A 285 42.20 16.64 9.16
N SER A 286 41.49 16.02 8.22
CA SER A 286 42.08 15.65 6.92
C SER A 286 41.48 16.56 5.85
N MET A 287 42.24 17.59 5.48
CA MET A 287 42.09 18.28 4.21
C MET A 287 42.52 17.33 3.09
N ASP A 288 41.56 16.73 2.39
CA ASP A 288 41.58 16.53 0.94
C ASP A 288 40.29 15.82 0.51
N ASP A 289 39.36 16.54 -0.11
CA ASP A 289 38.84 16.18 -1.45
C ASP A 289 37.78 17.20 -1.87
N THR A 290 38.20 18.12 -2.73
CA THR A 290 37.37 19.18 -3.31
C THR A 290 36.66 18.63 -4.55
N ARG A 291 35.78 17.64 -4.36
CA ARG A 291 34.67 17.31 -5.26
C ARG A 291 33.51 16.88 -4.38
N GLY A 292 32.58 17.80 -4.14
CA GLY A 292 31.33 17.53 -3.41
C GLY A 292 30.40 16.60 -4.18
N GLY A 293 30.84 15.36 -4.43
CA GLY A 293 30.03 14.29 -4.98
C GLY A 293 28.91 14.01 -4.00
N GLN A 294 27.72 14.54 -4.31
CA GLN A 294 26.52 14.26 -3.54
C GLN A 294 26.34 12.73 -3.55
N SER A 295 26.45 12.10 -2.39
CA SER A 295 26.28 10.66 -2.27
C SER A 295 24.91 10.25 -2.79
N SER A 296 24.85 9.18 -3.59
CA SER A 296 23.59 8.61 -4.04
C SER A 296 22.74 8.16 -2.84
N PRO A 297 21.41 8.36 -2.85
CA PRO A 297 20.53 7.92 -1.77
C PRO A 297 20.52 6.39 -1.65
N SER A 298 20.33 5.90 -0.41
CA SER A 298 20.16 4.47 -0.14
C SER A 298 18.80 3.94 -0.65
N ALA A 299 18.67 2.61 -0.76
CA ALA A 299 17.40 1.97 -1.06
C ALA A 299 16.33 2.33 0.00
N ASN A 300 16.73 2.44 1.26
CA ASN A 300 15.89 2.92 2.35
C ASN A 300 15.32 4.32 2.06
N TYR A 301 16.16 5.28 1.67
CA TYR A 301 15.70 6.63 1.36
C TYR A 301 14.80 6.71 0.12
N ILE A 302 15.12 5.92 -0.91
CA ILE A 302 14.25 5.81 -2.10
C ILE A 302 12.88 5.26 -1.70
N VAL A 303 12.83 4.20 -0.89
CA VAL A 303 11.56 3.61 -0.42
C VAL A 303 10.80 4.57 0.52
N ARG A 304 11.48 5.28 1.41
CA ARG A 304 10.83 6.25 2.30
C ARG A 304 10.21 7.39 1.50
N GLU A 305 10.89 7.85 0.45
CA GLU A 305 10.34 8.87 -0.45
C GLU A 305 9.13 8.35 -1.23
N SER A 306 9.19 7.11 -1.71
CA SER A 306 8.02 6.42 -2.28
C SER A 306 6.84 6.34 -1.32
N LEU A 307 7.08 5.98 -0.05
CA LEU A 307 6.03 5.89 0.96
C LEU A 307 5.48 7.27 1.35
N ARG A 308 6.28 8.33 1.19
CA ARG A 308 5.83 9.71 1.41
C ARG A 308 4.87 10.14 0.31
N LEU A 309 5.32 10.08 -0.96
CA LEU A 309 4.53 10.56 -2.11
C LEU A 309 3.41 9.63 -2.53
N TYR A 310 3.59 8.32 -2.36
CA TYR A 310 2.62 7.30 -2.75
C TYR A 310 2.16 6.52 -1.52
N ALA A 311 1.69 7.26 -0.51
CA ALA A 311 1.19 6.69 0.73
C ALA A 311 0.21 5.53 0.46
N PRO A 312 0.49 4.31 0.94
CA PRO A 312 -0.37 3.15 0.69
C PRO A 312 -1.80 3.36 1.22
N THR A 313 -1.92 4.11 2.32
CA THR A 313 -3.18 4.60 2.88
C THR A 313 -3.17 6.12 2.86
N ARG A 314 -3.90 6.72 1.92
CA ARG A 314 -3.98 8.20 1.77
C ARG A 314 -4.83 8.86 2.84
N HIS A 315 -5.90 8.19 3.26
CA HIS A 315 -6.85 8.71 4.24
C HIS A 315 -7.15 7.65 5.29
N VAL A 316 -7.22 8.07 6.55
CA VAL A 316 -7.70 7.23 7.65
C VAL A 316 -8.96 7.85 8.22
N HIS A 317 -10.05 7.09 8.20
CA HIS A 317 -11.33 7.54 8.71
C HIS A 317 -11.62 6.99 10.12
N ARG A 318 -12.30 7.81 10.93
CA ARG A 318 -12.79 7.45 12.27
C ARG A 318 -14.17 8.05 12.50
N ALA A 319 -15.02 7.28 13.19
CA ALA A 319 -16.30 7.76 13.68
C ALA A 319 -16.14 8.43 15.05
N TYR A 320 -16.84 9.52 15.26
CA TYR A 320 -16.87 10.27 16.52
C TYR A 320 -18.29 10.42 17.02
N GLN A 321 -18.44 10.32 18.33
CA GLN A 321 -19.65 10.65 19.04
C GLN A 321 -19.26 11.48 20.26
N TRP A 322 -19.74 12.72 20.35
CA TRP A 322 -19.43 13.61 21.49
C TRP A 322 -20.60 13.77 22.46
N ASN A 323 -21.84 13.53 22.02
CA ASN A 323 -23.05 13.63 22.83
C ASN A 323 -23.60 12.24 23.21
N GLN A 324 -24.06 12.09 24.45
CA GLN A 324 -24.69 10.85 24.96
C GLN A 324 -26.24 10.90 24.95
N GLY A 325 -26.84 11.83 24.20
CA GLY A 325 -28.30 11.99 24.13
C GLY A 325 -28.98 11.02 23.16
N THR A 326 -30.30 10.84 23.33
CA THR A 326 -31.17 10.14 22.37
C THR A 326 -31.13 10.85 21.02
N GLY A 327 -30.66 10.15 19.98
CA GLY A 327 -30.43 10.71 18.64
C GLY A 327 -28.96 11.00 18.30
N ALA A 328 -28.00 10.48 19.07
CA ALA A 328 -26.58 10.65 18.77
C ALA A 328 -26.21 10.14 17.37
N SER A 329 -25.86 11.08 16.48
CA SER A 329 -25.31 10.77 15.15
C SER A 329 -23.79 10.66 15.21
N HIS A 330 -23.23 9.73 14.45
CA HIS A 330 -21.78 9.66 14.26
C HIS A 330 -21.30 10.72 13.28
N GLU A 331 -20.23 11.41 13.64
CA GLU A 331 -19.48 12.27 12.72
C GLU A 331 -18.25 11.55 12.19
N MET A 332 -18.01 11.66 10.89
CA MET A 332 -16.89 11.00 10.24
C MET A 332 -15.74 11.98 10.06
N MET A 333 -14.64 11.74 10.77
CA MET A 333 -13.41 12.51 10.65
C MET A 333 -12.41 11.78 9.75
N SER A 334 -11.61 12.54 9.01
CA SER A 334 -10.60 12.03 8.09
C SER A 334 -9.23 12.63 8.38
N ALA A 335 -8.24 11.77 8.64
CA ALA A 335 -6.83 12.13 8.61
C ALA A 335 -6.34 12.02 7.17
N ASP A 336 -5.97 13.15 6.57
CA ASP A 336 -5.39 13.24 5.24
C ASP A 336 -3.87 13.06 5.32
N ILE A 337 -3.44 11.81 5.17
CA ILE A 337 -2.03 11.39 5.26
C ILE A 337 -1.25 11.90 4.04
N GLU A 338 -1.86 11.87 2.86
CA GLU A 338 -1.26 12.35 1.62
C GLU A 338 -1.01 13.87 1.71
N GLY A 339 -1.96 14.63 2.27
CA GLY A 339 -1.82 16.04 2.59
C GLY A 339 -0.71 16.30 3.62
N CYS A 340 -0.64 15.54 4.73
CA CYS A 340 0.47 15.66 5.70
C CYS A 340 1.83 15.47 5.02
N HIS A 341 1.91 14.50 4.09
CA HIS A 341 3.14 14.12 3.43
C HIS A 341 3.59 15.11 2.34
N THR A 342 2.72 16.01 1.90
CA THR A 342 2.97 16.96 0.81
C THR A 342 2.89 18.42 1.25
N MET A 343 2.72 18.68 2.56
CA MET A 343 2.70 20.03 3.13
C MET A 343 4.03 20.76 2.93
N SER A 344 4.01 21.85 2.15
CA SER A 344 5.21 22.62 1.79
C SER A 344 5.96 23.19 3.00
N ASP A 345 5.23 23.55 4.05
CA ASP A 345 5.83 24.15 5.25
C ASP A 345 6.68 23.15 6.04
N ILE A 346 6.41 21.84 5.87
CA ILE A 346 7.15 20.74 6.52
C ILE A 346 8.18 20.13 5.56
N TRP A 347 7.80 19.94 4.31
CA TRP A 347 8.57 19.17 3.35
C TRP A 347 9.36 20.04 2.38
N GLY A 348 9.16 21.36 2.36
CA GLY A 348 9.82 22.32 1.47
C GLY A 348 8.99 22.63 0.23
N SER A 349 9.45 23.59 -0.58
CA SER A 349 8.75 24.03 -1.80
C SER A 349 8.66 22.96 -2.88
N ASP A 350 9.47 21.91 -2.81
CA ASP A 350 9.48 20.76 -3.71
C ASP A 350 8.76 19.53 -3.11
N ALA A 351 7.81 19.74 -2.18
CA ALA A 351 7.12 18.67 -1.46
C ALA A 351 6.36 17.69 -2.38
N ASP A 352 5.93 18.13 -3.56
CA ASP A 352 5.26 17.30 -4.56
C ASP A 352 6.24 16.49 -5.44
N ARG A 353 7.55 16.75 -5.34
CA ARG A 353 8.59 16.09 -6.15
C ARG A 353 9.20 14.89 -5.45
N PHE A 354 9.50 13.87 -6.23
CA PHE A 354 10.22 12.68 -5.77
C PHE A 354 11.70 12.99 -5.56
N ASN A 355 12.09 13.19 -4.30
CA ASN A 355 13.43 13.57 -3.92
C ASN A 355 13.95 12.74 -2.73
N PRO A 356 14.58 11.57 -2.97
CA PRO A 356 15.12 10.74 -1.90
C PRO A 356 16.23 11.40 -1.07
N LYS A 357 16.86 12.48 -1.56
CA LYS A 357 17.89 13.21 -0.79
C LYS A 357 17.30 13.97 0.40
N ARG A 358 15.97 14.16 0.42
CA ARG A 358 15.24 14.74 1.56
C ARG A 358 15.49 14.00 2.88
N TRP A 359 15.83 12.72 2.80
CA TRP A 359 16.07 11.86 3.96
C TRP A 359 17.50 11.95 4.51
N PHE A 360 18.39 12.73 3.88
CA PHE A 360 19.72 13.02 4.43
C PHE A 360 19.65 13.88 5.70
N VAL A 361 18.71 14.82 5.75
CA VAL A 361 18.45 15.66 6.92
C VAL A 361 16.96 15.54 7.23
N PHE A 362 16.63 14.68 8.21
CA PHE A 362 15.25 14.40 8.58
C PHE A 362 14.88 15.18 9.84
N THR A 363 13.89 16.08 9.74
CA THR A 363 13.50 16.94 10.85
C THR A 363 12.44 16.29 11.76
N PRO A 364 12.31 16.72 13.02
CA PRO A 364 11.23 16.25 13.89
C PRO A 364 9.82 16.47 13.31
N ALA A 365 9.58 17.64 12.70
CA ALA A 365 8.30 17.95 12.05
C ALA A 365 7.98 16.99 10.90
N GLN A 366 8.98 16.61 10.10
CA GLN A 366 8.83 15.57 9.07
C GLN A 366 8.58 14.19 9.71
N GLY A 367 9.20 13.89 10.85
CA GLY A 367 8.91 12.71 11.68
C GLY A 367 7.45 12.63 12.11
N ASP A 368 6.88 13.77 12.51
CA ASP A 368 5.49 13.86 12.94
C ASP A 368 4.52 13.77 11.75
N ALA A 369 4.88 14.34 10.60
CA ALA A 369 4.08 14.26 9.39
C ALA A 369 4.13 12.87 8.71
N PHE A 370 5.26 12.16 8.79
CA PHE A 370 5.48 10.90 8.08
C PHE A 370 4.83 9.70 8.79
N MET A 371 3.64 9.32 8.33
CA MET A 371 2.83 8.24 8.90
C MET A 371 2.26 7.26 7.86
N PRO A 372 3.06 6.75 6.90
CA PRO A 372 2.59 5.84 5.84
C PRO A 372 2.04 4.50 6.36
N PHE A 373 2.37 4.16 7.60
CA PHE A 373 1.95 2.94 8.31
C PHE A 373 1.01 3.25 9.50
N GLY A 374 0.44 4.45 9.56
CA GLY A 374 -0.34 4.93 10.70
C GLY A 374 0.53 5.33 11.89
N CYS A 375 -0.11 5.44 13.05
CA CYS A 375 0.51 5.79 14.33
C CYS A 375 -0.19 5.06 15.48
N PRO A 376 0.41 5.04 16.69
CA PRO A 376 -0.22 4.42 17.86
C PRO A 376 -1.65 4.92 18.10
N PRO A 377 -2.57 4.04 18.55
CA PRO A 377 -2.35 2.63 18.88
C PRO A 377 -2.53 1.68 17.67
N PHE A 378 -2.83 2.20 16.49
CA PHE A 378 -3.16 1.40 15.29
C PHE A 378 -2.02 1.37 14.27
N GLU A 379 -0.79 1.30 14.75
CA GLU A 379 0.39 1.23 13.89
C GLU A 379 0.49 -0.13 13.19
N CYS A 380 0.82 -0.12 11.90
CA CYS A 380 0.97 -1.36 11.14
C CYS A 380 2.14 -2.20 11.66
N PRO A 381 1.96 -3.51 11.94
CA PRO A 381 3.03 -4.37 12.44
C PRO A 381 4.19 -4.53 11.44
N ALA A 382 3.94 -4.30 10.14
CA ALA A 382 4.97 -4.35 9.11
C ALA A 382 5.92 -3.13 9.12
N LYS A 383 5.58 -2.02 9.78
CA LYS A 383 6.33 -0.75 9.73
C LYS A 383 7.83 -0.88 10.00
N PRO A 384 8.30 -1.60 11.06
CA PRO A 384 9.69 -1.47 11.49
C PRO A 384 10.72 -2.01 10.50
N THR A 385 10.38 -3.11 9.82
CA THR A 385 11.33 -3.83 8.95
C THR A 385 10.67 -4.34 7.69
N PHE A 386 9.59 -5.13 7.83
CA PHE A 386 9.02 -5.89 6.73
C PHE A 386 8.49 -5.00 5.60
N GLY A 387 7.63 -4.02 5.91
CA GLY A 387 6.95 -3.17 4.93
C GLY A 387 7.92 -2.43 4.01
N PRO A 388 8.81 -1.57 4.55
CA PRO A 388 9.77 -0.85 3.73
C PRO A 388 10.70 -1.77 2.91
N ARG A 389 11.24 -2.82 3.53
CA ARG A 389 12.17 -3.72 2.82
C ARG A 389 11.45 -4.54 1.75
N MET A 390 10.22 -4.97 1.98
CA MET A 390 9.45 -5.71 0.97
C MET A 390 9.12 -4.81 -0.22
N VAL A 391 8.74 -3.54 0.00
CA VAL A 391 8.59 -2.57 -1.11
C VAL A 391 9.88 -2.50 -1.93
N GLY A 392 11.03 -2.39 -1.26
CA GLY A 392 12.32 -2.33 -1.95
C GLY A 392 12.66 -3.59 -2.75
N VAL A 393 12.39 -4.78 -2.19
CA VAL A 393 12.58 -6.06 -2.87
C VAL A 393 11.72 -6.13 -4.13
N LEU A 394 10.41 -5.92 -4.01
CA LEU A 394 9.51 -6.10 -5.13
C LEU A 394 9.76 -5.07 -6.24
N VAL A 395 10.03 -3.82 -5.90
CA VAL A 395 10.39 -2.78 -6.88
C VAL A 395 11.71 -3.13 -7.57
N GLY A 396 12.74 -3.57 -6.83
CA GLY A 396 14.02 -3.98 -7.42
C GLY A 396 13.90 -5.22 -8.31
N SER A 397 13.00 -6.17 -8.00
CA SER A 397 12.68 -7.31 -8.86
C SER A 397 12.06 -6.86 -10.19
N LEU A 398 11.07 -5.98 -10.16
CA LEU A 398 10.46 -5.40 -11.37
C LEU A 398 11.47 -4.64 -12.23
N LEU A 399 12.31 -3.82 -11.59
CA LEU A 399 13.36 -3.07 -12.28
C LEU A 399 14.40 -3.99 -12.92
N THR A 400 14.72 -5.12 -12.28
CA THR A 400 15.60 -6.14 -12.87
C THR A 400 14.98 -6.70 -14.15
N ALA A 401 13.70 -7.07 -14.11
CA ALA A 401 13.04 -7.79 -15.19
C ALA A 401 12.76 -6.88 -16.42
N VAL A 402 12.37 -5.61 -16.22
CA VAL A 402 11.99 -4.67 -17.30
C VAL A 402 13.22 -3.92 -17.89
N GLY A 403 14.38 -4.56 -17.88
CA GLY A 403 15.63 -4.03 -18.42
C GLY A 403 16.39 -3.15 -17.43
N GLY A 404 17.10 -3.82 -16.51
CA GLY A 404 18.12 -3.21 -15.66
C GLY A 404 19.12 -2.34 -16.41
#